data_AF-A0AB39W3I9-F1
#
_entry.id   AF-A0AB39W3I9-F1
#
_cell.length_a   1.000
_cell.length_b   1.000
_cell.length_c   1.000
_cell.angle_alpha   90.00
_cell.angle_beta   90.00
_cell.angle_gamma   90.00
#
_symmetry.space_group_name_H-M   'P 1'
#
loop_
_entity.id
_entity.type
_entity.pdbx_description
1 polymer ?
#
loop_
_entity_poly.entity_id
_entity_poly.type
_entity_poly.pdbx_seq_one_letter_code
_entity_poly.pdbx_strand_id
1 'polypeptide(L)'
;MIKINIGADEIILWLRKNNKAVGKTTQDLGAKILVLVESLGGEKLSELQCRWECTIGAEGIDKLDLPKTATQYSIKTTEIGKLYEQLSKW
;
A
#
# COMPACT_ATOMS: atom_id res chain seq x y z
N MET A 1 1.48 -5.85 22.64
CA MET A 1 0.86 -4.91 21.67
C MET A 1 0.75 -5.65 20.33
N ILE A 2 -0.40 -5.60 19.68
CA ILE A 2 -0.68 -6.41 18.48
C ILE A 2 -0.17 -5.68 17.24
N LYS A 3 0.57 -6.37 16.38
CA LYS A 3 0.99 -5.89 15.06
C LYS A 3 0.19 -6.62 13.97
N ILE A 4 -0.02 -5.96 12.85
CA ILE A 4 -0.53 -6.58 11.62
C ILE A 4 0.49 -6.43 10.50
N ASN A 5 0.36 -7.29 9.50
CA ASN A 5 1.09 -7.15 8.25
C ASN A 5 0.16 -6.55 7.19
N ILE A 6 0.65 -5.56 6.47
CA ILE A 6 -0.06 -4.93 5.36
C ILE A 6 0.90 -4.74 4.17
N GLY A 7 0.42 -5.04 2.98
CA GLY A 7 1.17 -4.85 1.74
C GLY A 7 1.09 -3.42 1.23
N ALA A 8 2.16 -2.95 0.58
CA ALA A 8 2.14 -1.69 -0.14
C ALA A 8 1.03 -1.65 -1.21
N ASP A 9 0.69 -2.80 -1.81
CA ASP A 9 -0.38 -2.95 -2.80
C ASP A 9 -1.77 -2.66 -2.22
N GLU A 10 -2.07 -3.10 -1.00
CA GLU A 10 -3.35 -2.81 -0.33
C GLU A 10 -3.51 -1.29 -0.10
N ILE A 11 -2.43 -0.62 0.28
CA ILE A 11 -2.40 0.82 0.49
C ILE A 11 -2.54 1.57 -0.85
N ILE A 12 -1.82 1.13 -1.89
CA ILE A 12 -1.90 1.71 -3.24
C ILE A 12 -3.29 1.52 -3.83
N LEU A 13 -3.90 0.35 -3.64
CA LEU A 13 -5.28 0.08 -4.05
C LEU A 13 -6.24 1.06 -3.40
N TRP A 14 -6.10 1.30 -2.09
CA TRP A 14 -6.92 2.28 -1.38
C TRP A 14 -6.73 3.69 -1.96
N LEU A 15 -5.48 4.14 -2.16
CA LEU A 15 -5.19 5.45 -2.74
C LEU A 15 -5.84 5.64 -4.12
N ARG A 16 -5.74 4.62 -4.98
CA ARG A 16 -6.31 4.68 -6.34
C ARG A 16 -7.83 4.67 -6.33
N LYS A 17 -8.46 3.82 -5.51
CA LYS A 17 -9.93 3.82 -5.33
C LYS A 17 -10.47 5.16 -4.82
N ASN A 18 -9.65 5.95 -4.12
CA ASN A 18 -10.05 7.23 -3.54
C ASN A 18 -9.51 8.45 -4.32
N ASN A 19 -9.04 8.27 -5.57
CA ASN A 19 -8.48 9.34 -6.41
C ASN A 19 -7.30 10.11 -5.76
N LYS A 20 -6.54 9.46 -4.87
CA LYS A 20 -5.38 10.01 -4.16
C LYS A 20 -4.03 9.74 -4.85
N ALA A 21 -4.06 9.00 -5.95
CA ALA A 21 -2.88 8.56 -6.68
C ALA A 21 -2.91 8.95 -8.18
N VAL A 22 -3.71 9.95 -8.56
CA VAL A 22 -3.84 10.39 -9.96
C VAL A 22 -2.48 10.87 -10.49
N GLY A 23 -2.03 10.27 -11.59
CA GLY A 23 -0.74 10.60 -12.22
C GLY A 23 0.49 10.17 -11.41
N LYS A 24 0.34 9.29 -10.40
CA LYS A 24 1.45 8.76 -9.61
C LYS A 24 1.77 7.33 -10.04
N THR A 25 3.06 7.04 -10.19
CA THR A 25 3.53 5.69 -10.45
C THR A 25 3.47 4.84 -9.18
N THR A 26 3.33 3.52 -9.34
CA THR A 26 3.43 2.56 -8.23
C THR A 26 4.74 2.68 -7.46
N GLN A 27 5.85 2.99 -8.13
CA GLN A 27 7.16 3.17 -7.52
C GLN A 27 7.21 4.43 -6.61
N ASP A 28 6.68 5.57 -7.09
CA ASP A 28 6.63 6.80 -6.30
C ASP A 28 5.77 6.64 -5.05
N LEU A 29 4.62 5.96 -5.20
CA LEU A 29 3.74 5.65 -4.08
C LEU A 29 4.42 4.73 -3.08
N GLY A 30 5.10 3.67 -3.55
CA GLY A 30 5.84 2.74 -2.70
C GLY A 30 6.89 3.44 -1.84
N ALA A 31 7.67 4.37 -2.42
CA ALA A 31 8.66 5.16 -1.69
C ALA A 31 8.03 6.05 -0.61
N LYS A 32 6.90 6.70 -0.92
CA LYS A 32 6.17 7.54 0.06
C LYS A 32 5.51 6.73 1.18
N ILE A 33 4.96 5.56 0.83
CA ILE A 33 4.34 4.64 1.79
C ILE A 33 5.38 4.14 2.78
N LEU A 34 6.58 3.78 2.31
CA LEU A 34 7.69 3.38 3.18
C LEU A 34 7.97 4.45 4.25
N VAL A 35 8.20 5.69 3.82
CA VAL A 35 8.49 6.81 4.73
C VAL A 35 7.34 7.03 5.73
N LEU A 36 6.09 6.96 5.27
CA LEU A 36 4.93 7.12 6.14
C LEU A 36 4.84 5.99 7.18
N VAL A 37 4.99 4.74 6.76
CA VAL A 37 4.95 3.57 7.65
C VAL A 37 6.06 3.65 8.70
N GLU A 38 7.30 3.98 8.29
CA GLU A 38 8.44 4.14 9.20
C GLU A 38 8.19 5.27 10.21
N SER A 39 7.57 6.38 9.79
CA SER A 39 7.21 7.49 10.70
C SER A 39 6.19 7.10 11.77
N LEU A 40 5.40 6.05 11.55
CA LEU A 40 4.45 5.47 12.50
C LEU A 40 5.07 4.33 13.33
N GLY A 41 6.39 4.13 13.22
CA GLY A 41 7.11 3.04 13.89
C GLY A 41 6.80 1.66 13.30
N GLY A 42 6.36 1.61 12.03
CA GLY A 42 6.26 0.38 11.27
C GLY A 42 7.62 -0.07 10.74
N GLU A 43 7.70 -1.35 10.40
CA GLU A 43 8.93 -2.02 9.95
C GLU A 43 8.72 -2.59 8.55
N LYS A 44 9.66 -2.35 7.65
CA LYS A 44 9.71 -3.04 6.36
C LYS A 44 10.02 -4.52 6.58
N LEU A 45 9.24 -5.38 5.94
CA LEU A 45 9.45 -6.83 5.90
C LEU A 45 9.92 -7.26 4.50
N SER A 46 9.69 -8.52 4.15
CA SER A 46 9.97 -9.06 2.82
C SER A 46 9.00 -8.55 1.77
N GLU A 47 9.42 -8.69 0.51
CA GLU A 47 8.54 -8.52 -0.64
C GLU A 47 7.83 -9.84 -0.94
N LEU A 48 6.51 -9.79 -1.18
CA LEU A 48 5.69 -10.95 -1.52
C LEU A 48 4.95 -10.72 -2.83
N GLN A 49 4.57 -11.81 -3.50
CA GLN A 49 3.64 -11.76 -4.63
C GLN A 49 2.28 -11.24 -4.14
N CYS A 50 1.71 -10.27 -4.87
CA CYS A 50 0.40 -9.73 -4.57
C CYS A 50 -0.68 -10.80 -4.77
N ARG A 51 -1.74 -10.76 -3.95
CA ARG A 51 -2.81 -11.77 -3.97
C ARG A 51 -3.98 -11.43 -4.90
N TRP A 52 -3.94 -10.28 -5.55
CA TRP A 52 -4.94 -9.91 -6.56
C TRP A 52 -4.74 -10.76 -7.82
N GLU A 53 -5.83 -11.05 -8.53
CA GLU A 53 -5.81 -11.93 -9.69
C GLU A 53 -4.92 -11.35 -10.82
N CYS A 54 -3.68 -11.84 -10.92
CA CYS A 54 -2.65 -11.38 -11.85
C CYS A 54 -2.81 -11.92 -13.28
N THR A 55 -4.04 -12.24 -13.68
CA THR A 55 -4.35 -12.70 -15.04
C THR A 55 -4.58 -11.51 -15.97
N ILE A 56 -4.11 -11.63 -17.22
CA ILE A 56 -4.34 -10.62 -18.26
C ILE A 56 -5.85 -10.48 -18.45
N GLY A 57 -6.36 -9.24 -18.34
CA GLY A 57 -7.80 -8.96 -18.45
C GLY A 57 -8.56 -8.97 -17.12
N ALA A 58 -7.90 -9.23 -15.98
CA ALA A 58 -8.50 -8.98 -14.67
C ALA A 58 -8.77 -7.48 -14.54
N GLU A 59 -10.04 -7.10 -14.41
CA GLU A 59 -10.48 -5.70 -14.49
C GLU A 59 -9.80 -4.76 -13.49
N GLY A 60 -9.18 -5.30 -12.43
CA GLY A 60 -8.57 -4.52 -11.36
C GLY A 60 -7.11 -4.13 -11.56
N ILE A 61 -6.27 -4.94 -12.23
CA ILE A 61 -4.82 -4.71 -12.22
C ILE A 61 -4.40 -3.67 -13.26
N ASP A 62 -4.83 -3.83 -14.51
CA ASP A 62 -4.45 -2.90 -15.58
C ASP A 62 -5.16 -1.55 -15.42
N LYS A 63 -6.40 -1.54 -14.93
CA LYS A 63 -7.15 -0.28 -14.68
C LYS A 63 -6.61 0.51 -13.50
N LEU A 64 -6.05 -0.18 -12.49
CA LEU A 64 -5.54 0.46 -11.28
C LEU A 64 -4.02 0.33 -11.17
N ASP A 65 -3.28 0.04 -12.24
CA ASP A 65 -1.81 -0.02 -12.28
C ASP A 65 -1.16 -0.79 -11.10
N LEU A 66 -1.82 -1.82 -10.57
CA LEU A 66 -1.40 -2.46 -9.31
C LEU A 66 -0.09 -3.25 -9.50
N PRO A 67 0.80 -3.26 -8.49
CA PRO A 67 2.03 -4.04 -8.58
C PRO A 67 1.74 -5.55 -8.56
N LYS A 68 2.64 -6.32 -9.16
CA LYS A 68 2.64 -7.79 -9.09
C LYS A 68 3.30 -8.31 -7.80
N THR A 69 4.20 -7.52 -7.22
CA THR A 69 4.87 -7.79 -5.95
C THR A 69 4.79 -6.57 -5.04
N ALA A 70 4.66 -6.79 -3.74
CA ALA A 70 4.57 -5.71 -2.77
C ALA A 70 5.45 -5.97 -1.55
N THR A 71 6.20 -4.93 -1.19
CA THR A 71 6.82 -4.83 0.12
C THR A 71 5.74 -4.96 1.19
N GLN A 72 5.97 -5.86 2.15
CA GLN A 72 5.13 -6.01 3.31
C GLN A 72 5.64 -5.13 4.45
N TYR A 73 4.72 -4.64 5.26
CA TYR A 73 5.03 -3.83 6.43
C TYR A 73 4.41 -4.44 7.67
N SER A 74 5.14 -4.44 8.79
CA SER A 74 4.58 -4.70 10.10
C SER A 74 4.27 -3.38 10.79
N ILE A 75 3.04 -3.19 11.24
CA ILE A 75 2.61 -1.97 11.93
C ILE A 75 1.73 -2.31 13.13
N LYS A 76 1.81 -1.51 14.19
CA LYS A 76 0.94 -1.64 15.36
C LYS A 76 -0.52 -1.39 14.94
N THR A 77 -1.45 -2.24 15.38
CA THR A 77 -2.88 -2.08 15.09
C THR A 77 -3.42 -0.70 15.48
N THR A 78 -2.89 -0.13 16.57
CA THR A 78 -3.26 1.20 17.09
C THR A 78 -2.87 2.34 16.16
N GLU A 79 -1.95 2.13 15.21
CA GLU A 79 -1.48 3.17 14.30
C GLU A 79 -2.19 3.12 12.93
N ILE A 80 -3.04 2.11 12.68
CA ILE A 80 -3.77 1.97 11.40
C ILE A 80 -4.70 3.15 11.12
N GLY A 81 -5.39 3.67 12.14
CA GLY A 81 -6.25 4.86 11.98
C GLY A 81 -5.43 6.06 11.48
N LYS A 82 -4.31 6.34 12.15
CA LYS A 82 -3.39 7.42 11.77
C LYS A 82 -2.78 7.22 10.37
N LEU A 83 -2.47 5.99 9.98
CA LEU A 83 -2.00 5.67 8.64
C LEU A 83 -3.00 6.17 7.58
N TYR A 84 -4.27 5.80 7.70
CA TYR A 84 -5.30 6.21 6.75
C TYR A 84 -5.65 7.70 6.84
N GLU A 85 -5.60 8.30 8.03
CA GLU A 85 -5.72 9.76 8.17
C GLU A 85 -4.63 10.51 7.41
N GLN A 86 -3.37 10.05 7.45
CA GLN A 86 -2.27 10.66 6.69
C GLN A 86 -2.44 10.42 5.19
N LEU A 87 -2.81 9.20 4.77
CA LEU A 87 -3.07 8.89 3.35
C LEU A 87 -4.23 9.71 2.78
N SER A 88 -5.25 10.03 3.59
CA SER A 88 -6.40 10.85 3.16
C SER A 88 -6.02 12.29 2.81
N LYS A 89 -4.86 12.77 3.27
CA LYS A 89 -4.34 14.13 3.01
C LYS A 89 -3.47 14.20 1.75
N TRP A 90 -3.20 13.07 1.10
CA TRP A 90 -2.46 13.02 -0.15
C TRP A 90 -3.27 13.57 -1.33
#